data_AF-A0A1F7XNJ7-F1
#
_entry.id   AF-A0A1F7XNJ7-F1
#
_cell.length_a   1.000
_cell.length_b   1.000
_cell.length_c   1.000
_cell.angle_alpha   90.00
_cell.angle_beta   90.00
_cell.angle_gamma   90.00
#
_symmetry.space_group_name_H-M   'P 1'
#
loop_
_entity.id
_entity.type
_entity.pdbx_description
1 polymer ?
#
loop_
_entity_poly.entity_id
_entity_poly.type
_entity_poly.pdbx_seq_one_letter_code
_entity_poly.pdbx_strand_id
1 'polypeptide(L)'
;MEPVARIVKLLTPDRFLLDGLWFGPEKPKRVIVFIHGLTGSFLSGTGIRLAPLLINSATSLLSFNNRGHDIVAKTKRVDKRKKKGYSSQTLGAALEKFSDCVFDIEGAVKFAKTQGAKEIFLMGHSTGSQKSIFYLSKRGKQRQVKGVILLSPMSDYADSLRANGQEKINLAENFATKLVKKGGGNELLPLSVWPDLNSAQRFLSLNTPNSEEEIFTYVEPTKSPHALRKIKVPTLVVLAEKDEFRDRSMVKIAKWFDKHLRRKIATIKIVDDADHGFSEKEKEAAKLIKSWLSMW
;
A
#
# COMPACT_ATOMS: atom_id res chain seq x y z
N MET A 1 3.27 -25.08 17.60
CA MET A 1 3.21 -23.73 18.19
C MET A 1 2.10 -22.99 17.49
N GLU A 2 1.01 -22.72 18.20
CA GLU A 2 -0.08 -21.88 17.69
C GLU A 2 0.44 -20.45 17.43
N PRO A 3 -0.10 -19.73 16.44
CA PRO A 3 0.29 -18.36 16.17
C PRO A 3 -0.04 -17.44 17.35
N VAL A 4 0.98 -17.00 18.10
CA VAL A 4 0.82 -15.89 19.02
C VAL A 4 0.72 -14.62 18.18
N ALA A 5 -0.46 -13.99 18.17
CA ALA A 5 -0.63 -12.64 17.66
C ALA A 5 -0.37 -11.65 18.81
N ARG A 6 0.44 -10.61 18.58
CA ARG A 6 0.72 -9.58 19.61
C ARG A 6 0.70 -8.17 19.03
N ILE A 7 0.14 -7.24 19.78
CA ILE A 7 0.13 -5.82 19.42
C ILE A 7 1.55 -5.27 19.52
N VAL A 8 1.97 -4.49 18.54
CA VAL A 8 3.28 -3.85 18.47
C VAL A 8 3.12 -2.37 18.14
N LYS A 9 4.14 -1.57 18.48
CA LYS A 9 4.23 -0.16 18.13
C LYS A 9 5.46 0.07 17.28
N LEU A 10 5.31 0.82 16.19
CA LEU A 10 6.38 1.10 15.24
C LEU A 10 6.71 2.58 15.26
N LEU A 11 7.96 2.93 15.52
CA LEU A 11 8.43 4.31 15.45
C LEU A 11 8.97 4.60 14.05
N THR A 12 8.34 5.53 13.34
CA THR A 12 8.81 5.99 12.03
C THR A 12 10.02 6.93 12.18
N PRO A 13 10.85 7.10 11.13
CA PRO A 13 12.02 8.01 11.18
C PRO A 13 11.67 9.46 11.55
N ASP A 14 10.50 9.94 11.14
CA ASP A 14 9.97 11.27 11.44
C ASP A 14 9.05 11.30 12.67
N ARG A 15 9.15 10.24 13.49
CA ARG A 15 8.67 10.11 14.88
C ARG A 15 7.18 9.86 15.07
N PHE A 16 6.47 9.38 14.06
CA PHE A 16 5.12 8.85 14.27
C PHE A 16 5.18 7.49 14.93
N LEU A 17 4.26 7.24 15.87
CA LEU A 17 4.10 5.97 16.54
C LEU A 17 2.87 5.29 15.93
N LEU A 18 3.10 4.26 15.14
CA LEU A 18 2.09 3.50 14.42
C LEU A 18 1.75 2.22 15.17
N ASP A 19 0.47 1.85 15.13
CA ASP A 19 -0.03 0.59 15.68
C ASP A 19 0.16 -0.55 14.69
N GLY A 20 0.42 -1.75 15.20
CA GLY A 20 0.47 -2.96 14.38
C GLY A 20 0.22 -4.24 15.14
N LEU A 21 0.13 -5.32 14.39
CA LEU A 21 -0.08 -6.68 14.87
C LEU A 21 0.97 -7.59 14.25
N TRP A 22 1.67 -8.30 15.12
CA TRP A 22 2.69 -9.27 14.76
C TRP A 22 2.13 -10.69 14.88
N PHE A 23 2.21 -11.46 13.80
CA PHE A 23 1.79 -12.85 13.72
C PHE A 23 2.99 -13.77 13.59
N GLY A 24 3.04 -14.83 14.38
CA GLY A 24 4.06 -15.87 14.28
C GLY A 24 5.18 -15.72 15.32
N PRO A 25 6.33 -16.41 15.14
CA PRO A 25 7.38 -16.45 16.14
C PRO A 25 7.98 -15.07 16.43
N GLU A 26 8.55 -14.88 17.62
CA GLU A 26 9.15 -13.61 18.02
C GLU A 26 10.44 -13.30 17.27
N LYS A 27 11.22 -14.34 16.93
CA LYS A 27 12.53 -14.24 16.26
C LYS A 27 12.53 -15.02 14.94
N PRO A 28 11.78 -14.58 13.92
CA PRO A 28 11.72 -15.26 12.65
C PRO A 28 12.98 -15.02 11.83
N LYS A 29 13.30 -15.96 10.93
CA LYS A 29 14.25 -15.71 9.85
C LYS A 29 13.68 -14.70 8.84
N ARG A 30 12.38 -14.85 8.53
CA ARG A 30 11.66 -14.12 7.49
C ARG A 30 10.50 -13.31 8.06
N VAL A 31 10.36 -12.06 7.61
CA VAL A 31 9.20 -11.22 7.92
C VAL A 31 8.53 -10.75 6.65
N ILE A 32 7.23 -10.95 6.56
CA ILE A 32 6.37 -10.31 5.56
C ILE A 32 5.79 -9.05 6.20
N VAL A 33 6.16 -7.88 5.71
CA VAL A 33 5.55 -6.61 6.11
C VAL A 33 4.34 -6.39 5.22
N PHE A 34 3.15 -6.50 5.78
CA PHE A 34 1.90 -6.22 5.10
C PHE A 34 1.57 -4.73 5.14
N ILE A 35 1.21 -4.18 3.98
CA ILE A 35 0.83 -2.78 3.79
C ILE A 35 -0.61 -2.76 3.28
N HIS A 36 -1.55 -2.36 4.14
CA HIS A 36 -2.96 -2.23 3.76
C HIS A 36 -3.18 -1.08 2.76
N GLY A 37 -4.30 -1.18 2.02
CA GLY A 37 -4.77 -0.17 1.09
C GLY A 37 -5.52 1.00 1.75
N LEU A 38 -6.17 1.80 0.90
CA LEU A 38 -6.93 3.00 1.27
C LEU A 38 -7.99 2.67 2.33
N THR A 39 -8.10 3.47 3.39
CA THR A 39 -9.02 3.27 4.54
C THR A 39 -8.83 1.98 5.34
N GLY A 40 -7.93 1.09 4.95
CA GLY A 40 -7.64 -0.15 5.68
C GLY A 40 -6.99 0.11 7.04
N SER A 41 -6.76 -0.96 7.80
CA SER A 41 -6.03 -0.91 9.07
C SER A 41 -5.24 -2.18 9.31
N PHE A 42 -4.44 -2.21 10.37
CA PHE A 42 -3.70 -3.40 10.73
C PHE A 42 -4.58 -4.58 11.16
N LEU A 43 -5.87 -4.34 11.46
CA LEU A 43 -6.86 -5.35 11.89
C LEU A 43 -7.83 -5.78 10.79
N SER A 44 -7.78 -5.16 9.61
CA SER A 44 -8.76 -5.42 8.56
C SER A 44 -8.12 -5.98 7.28
N GLY A 45 -8.99 -6.59 6.47
CA GLY A 45 -8.68 -6.95 5.09
C GLY A 45 -7.79 -8.18 4.90
N THR A 46 -7.23 -8.27 3.70
CA THR A 46 -6.56 -9.44 3.14
C THR A 46 -5.36 -9.89 3.97
N GLY A 47 -4.61 -8.95 4.58
CA GLY A 47 -3.43 -9.27 5.37
C GLY A 47 -3.73 -10.14 6.59
N ILE A 48 -4.83 -9.84 7.30
CA ILE A 48 -5.24 -10.62 8.48
C ILE A 48 -5.72 -12.01 8.08
N ARG A 49 -6.50 -12.12 6.99
CA ARG A 49 -6.99 -13.42 6.51
C ARG A 49 -5.87 -14.30 5.96
N LEU A 50 -4.83 -13.69 5.35
CA LEU A 50 -3.67 -14.42 4.84
C LEU A 50 -2.65 -14.78 5.93
N ALA A 51 -2.58 -14.04 7.04
CA ALA A 51 -1.54 -14.24 8.05
C ALA A 51 -1.46 -15.70 8.56
N PRO A 52 -2.56 -16.36 8.99
CA PRO A 52 -2.51 -17.76 9.42
C PRO A 52 -2.04 -18.74 8.35
N LEU A 53 -2.21 -18.40 7.07
CA LEU A 53 -1.86 -19.27 5.93
C LEU A 53 -0.39 -19.13 5.49
N LEU A 54 0.27 -18.03 5.88
CA LEU A 54 1.61 -17.63 5.45
C LEU A 54 2.67 -17.81 6.55
N ILE A 55 2.30 -17.67 7.82
CA ILE A 55 3.23 -17.82 8.95
C ILE A 55 3.62 -19.27 9.20
N ASN A 56 4.82 -19.46 9.75
CA ASN A 56 5.34 -20.76 10.20
C ASN A 56 6.48 -20.54 11.19
N SER A 57 7.19 -21.60 11.58
CA SER A 57 8.31 -21.54 12.53
C SER A 57 9.46 -20.59 12.13
N ALA A 58 9.58 -20.24 10.85
CA ALA A 58 10.62 -19.35 10.33
C ALA A 58 10.09 -18.02 9.77
N THR A 59 8.77 -17.88 9.63
CA THR A 59 8.12 -16.75 8.94
C THR A 59 7.08 -16.10 9.83
N SER A 60 7.25 -14.81 10.09
CA SER A 60 6.25 -13.96 10.74
C SER A 60 5.66 -12.97 9.75
N LEU A 61 4.47 -12.44 10.07
CA LEU A 61 3.84 -11.36 9.34
C LEU A 61 3.63 -10.16 10.27
N LEU A 62 4.05 -8.98 9.81
CA LEU A 62 3.81 -7.70 10.46
C LEU A 62 2.74 -6.95 9.67
N SER A 63 1.56 -6.79 10.26
CA SER A 63 0.53 -5.87 9.78
C SER A 63 0.61 -4.58 10.60
N PHE A 64 0.45 -3.42 9.98
CA PHE A 64 0.53 -2.14 10.70
C PHE A 64 -0.32 -1.06 10.04
N ASN A 65 -0.76 -0.08 10.83
CA ASN A 65 -1.42 1.12 10.34
C ASN A 65 -0.36 2.01 9.68
N ASN A 66 -0.47 2.23 8.37
CA ASN A 66 0.17 3.41 7.76
C ASN A 66 -0.68 4.66 8.07
N ARG A 67 -0.14 5.87 7.86
CA ARG A 67 -0.85 7.13 8.21
C ARG A 67 -2.14 7.40 7.43
N GLY A 68 -2.37 6.65 6.35
CA GLY A 68 -3.63 6.63 5.61
C GLY A 68 -4.65 5.60 6.11
N HIS A 69 -4.51 5.09 7.34
CA HIS A 69 -5.47 4.16 7.94
C HIS A 69 -6.77 4.85 8.35
N ASP A 70 -7.89 4.14 8.26
CA ASP A 70 -9.24 4.70 8.42
C ASP A 70 -9.50 5.92 7.52
N ILE A 71 -10.68 6.54 7.59
CA ILE A 71 -10.96 7.77 6.82
C ILE A 71 -10.25 8.97 7.46
N VAL A 72 -10.46 9.15 8.78
CA VAL A 72 -9.80 10.16 9.60
C VAL A 72 -9.40 9.54 10.92
N ALA A 73 -8.14 9.72 11.33
CA ALA A 73 -7.60 9.14 12.54
C ALA A 73 -6.69 10.10 13.30
N LYS A 74 -6.51 9.86 14.60
CA LYS A 74 -5.50 10.54 15.42
C LYS A 74 -4.25 9.68 15.53
N THR A 75 -3.14 10.18 15.00
CA THR A 75 -1.84 9.50 15.09
C THR A 75 -0.91 10.27 16.01
N LYS A 76 -0.20 9.56 16.89
CA LYS A 76 0.76 10.18 17.82
C LYS A 76 2.08 10.41 17.12
N ARG A 77 2.63 11.63 17.25
CA ARG A 77 3.99 11.97 16.86
C ARG A 77 4.81 12.31 18.10
N VAL A 78 5.82 11.51 18.39
CA VAL A 78 6.69 11.64 19.57
C VAL A 78 7.38 13.00 19.55
N ASP A 79 7.21 13.76 20.64
CA ASP A 79 7.81 15.06 20.87
C ASP A 79 8.10 15.22 22.36
N LYS A 80 9.37 15.03 22.74
CA LYS A 80 9.84 15.09 24.14
C LYS A 80 9.61 16.47 24.80
N ARG A 81 9.36 17.52 24.01
CA ARG A 81 9.09 18.88 24.53
C ARG A 81 7.66 19.03 25.05
N LYS A 82 6.75 18.10 24.73
CA LYS A 82 5.36 18.11 25.20
C LYS A 82 5.24 17.34 26.50
N LYS A 83 4.39 17.79 27.44
CA LYS A 83 4.14 17.11 28.73
C LYS A 83 3.77 15.63 28.60
N LYS A 84 3.02 15.26 27.55
CA LYS A 84 2.62 13.87 27.28
C LYS A 84 3.68 13.05 26.53
N GLY A 85 4.81 13.67 26.14
CA GLY A 85 5.85 13.05 25.30
C GLY A 85 5.50 12.91 23.82
N TYR A 86 4.32 13.38 23.40
CA TYR A 86 3.87 13.37 22.01
C TYR A 86 2.90 14.52 21.70
N SER A 87 2.73 14.79 20.41
CA SER A 87 1.63 15.57 19.85
C SER A 87 0.68 14.63 19.08
N SER A 88 -0.60 14.95 19.07
CA SER A 88 -1.59 14.22 18.26
C SER A 88 -1.79 14.95 16.94
N GLN A 89 -1.69 14.23 15.82
CA GLN A 89 -1.94 14.74 14.48
C GLN A 89 -3.24 14.13 13.95
N THR A 90 -4.08 14.92 13.28
CA THR A 90 -5.23 14.40 12.54
C THR A 90 -4.74 13.97 11.16
N LEU A 91 -4.83 12.69 10.86
CA LEU A 91 -4.44 12.07 9.59
C LEU A 91 -5.58 11.13 9.14
N GLY A 92 -5.25 10.05 8.43
CA GLY A 92 -6.19 9.11 7.82
C GLY A 92 -6.21 9.26 6.30
N ALA A 93 -6.89 8.34 5.62
CA ALA A 93 -6.94 8.30 4.16
C ALA A 93 -7.38 9.63 3.54
N ALA A 94 -8.29 10.37 4.19
CA ALA A 94 -8.78 11.67 3.71
C ALA A 94 -7.72 12.77 3.67
N LEU A 95 -6.70 12.67 4.53
CA LEU A 95 -5.67 13.70 4.75
C LEU A 95 -4.27 13.21 4.37
N GLU A 96 -4.15 11.99 3.86
CA GLU A 96 -2.87 11.35 3.61
C GLU A 96 -2.08 12.08 2.53
N LYS A 97 -0.85 12.48 2.87
CA LYS A 97 0.17 12.81 1.90
C LYS A 97 0.88 11.53 1.47
N PHE A 98 0.60 11.05 0.27
CA PHE A 98 1.09 9.76 -0.24
C PHE A 98 2.60 9.54 -0.03
N SER A 99 3.40 10.58 -0.26
CA SER A 99 4.87 10.48 -0.16
C SER A 99 5.37 10.07 1.23
N ASP A 100 4.58 10.32 2.28
CA ASP A 100 4.96 10.03 3.66
C ASP A 100 4.90 8.53 3.98
N CYS A 101 4.27 7.71 3.11
CA CYS A 101 4.28 6.25 3.23
C CYS A 101 5.72 5.67 3.27
N VAL A 102 6.70 6.41 2.74
CA VAL A 102 8.12 6.03 2.80
C VAL A 102 8.61 5.94 4.26
N PHE A 103 8.17 6.86 5.12
CA PHE A 103 8.55 6.85 6.53
C PHE A 103 7.86 5.73 7.30
N ASP A 104 6.60 5.46 6.94
CA ASP A 104 5.80 4.41 7.57
C ASP A 104 6.39 3.03 7.27
N ILE A 105 6.65 2.74 5.99
CA ILE A 105 7.27 1.47 5.57
C ILE A 105 8.70 1.36 6.10
N GLU A 106 9.48 2.46 6.16
CA GLU A 106 10.80 2.43 6.78
C GLU A 106 10.74 2.07 8.27
N GLY A 107 9.75 2.59 9.01
CA GLY A 107 9.52 2.23 10.41
C GLY A 107 9.23 0.74 10.56
N ALA A 108 8.38 0.19 9.70
CA ALA A 108 8.04 -1.23 9.68
C ALA A 108 9.23 -2.13 9.34
N VAL A 109 10.01 -1.77 8.31
CA VAL A 109 11.24 -2.50 7.93
C VAL A 109 12.27 -2.47 9.06
N LYS A 110 12.47 -1.31 9.71
CA LYS A 110 13.37 -1.20 10.86
C LYS A 110 12.91 -2.07 12.02
N PHE A 111 11.62 -2.03 12.36
CA PHE A 111 11.06 -2.89 13.39
C PHE A 111 11.26 -4.38 13.09
N ALA A 112 10.99 -4.83 11.85
CA ALA A 112 11.25 -6.21 11.45
C ALA A 112 12.72 -6.62 11.68
N LYS A 113 13.67 -5.72 11.38
CA LYS A 113 15.10 -5.96 11.65
C LYS A 113 15.42 -6.07 13.14
N THR A 114 14.78 -5.27 14.01
CA THR A 114 15.00 -5.38 15.47
C THR A 114 14.48 -6.69 16.04
N GLN A 115 13.50 -7.32 15.40
CA GLN A 115 13.05 -8.68 15.72
C GLN A 115 13.99 -9.77 15.18
N GLY A 116 15.11 -9.41 14.55
CA GLY A 116 16.12 -10.34 14.06
C GLY A 116 15.92 -10.84 12.63
N ALA A 117 14.93 -10.30 11.90
CA ALA A 117 14.64 -10.73 10.53
C ALA A 117 15.86 -10.58 9.62
N LYS A 118 16.18 -11.65 8.88
CA LYS A 118 17.23 -11.69 7.85
C LYS A 118 16.67 -11.50 6.45
N GLU A 119 15.40 -11.89 6.26
CA GLU A 119 14.68 -11.77 5.01
C GLU A 119 13.43 -10.94 5.23
N ILE A 120 13.31 -9.80 4.56
CA ILE A 120 12.14 -8.94 4.66
C ILE A 120 11.48 -8.87 3.30
N PHE A 121 10.20 -9.19 3.24
CA PHE A 121 9.38 -9.04 2.05
C PHE A 121 8.32 -7.98 2.31
N LEU A 122 8.02 -7.14 1.32
CA LEU A 122 6.86 -6.25 1.39
C LEU A 122 5.67 -6.96 0.72
N MET A 123 4.48 -6.84 1.30
CA MET A 123 3.24 -7.34 0.72
C MET A 123 2.21 -6.21 0.76
N GLY A 124 2.11 -5.48 -0.35
CA GLY A 124 1.12 -4.42 -0.51
C GLY A 124 -0.19 -4.98 -1.03
N HIS A 125 -1.32 -4.57 -0.46
CA HIS A 125 -2.65 -4.82 -1.00
C HIS A 125 -3.28 -3.52 -1.47
N SER A 126 -3.94 -3.54 -2.64
CA SER A 126 -4.60 -2.36 -3.21
C SER A 126 -3.61 -1.18 -3.32
N THR A 127 -3.95 0.02 -2.83
CA THR A 127 -3.04 1.18 -2.80
C THR A 127 -1.76 0.95 -1.98
N GLY A 128 -1.74 -0.04 -1.07
CA GLY A 128 -0.53 -0.52 -0.41
C GLY A 128 0.51 -1.07 -1.39
N SER A 129 0.09 -1.56 -2.56
CA SER A 129 0.98 -1.91 -3.68
C SER A 129 1.71 -0.68 -4.23
N GLN A 130 1.00 0.44 -4.43
CA GLN A 130 1.59 1.70 -4.88
C GLN A 130 2.60 2.21 -3.84
N LYS A 131 2.22 2.21 -2.56
CA LYS A 131 3.12 2.59 -1.44
C LYS A 131 4.38 1.72 -1.41
N SER A 132 4.25 0.41 -1.62
CA SER A 132 5.37 -0.54 -1.66
C SER A 132 6.35 -0.23 -2.80
N ILE A 133 5.83 -0.01 -4.02
CA ILE A 133 6.66 0.35 -5.17
C ILE A 133 7.30 1.73 -4.99
N PHE A 134 6.55 2.71 -4.47
CA PHE A 134 7.07 4.04 -4.21
C PHE A 134 8.23 4.02 -3.21
N TYR A 135 8.09 3.30 -2.10
CA TYR A 135 9.15 3.10 -1.11
C TYR A 135 10.40 2.46 -1.74
N LEU A 136 10.23 1.38 -2.49
CA LEU A 136 11.34 0.69 -3.16
C LEU A 136 11.97 1.53 -4.28
N SER A 137 11.26 2.50 -4.85
CA SER A 137 11.82 3.42 -5.84
C SER A 137 12.81 4.42 -5.22
N LYS A 138 12.80 4.61 -3.89
CA LYS A 138 13.68 5.55 -3.19
C LYS A 138 15.07 4.97 -2.97
N ARG A 139 16.08 5.85 -2.95
CA ARG A 139 17.50 5.47 -2.85
C ARG A 139 17.76 4.60 -1.62
N GLY A 140 18.45 3.48 -1.83
CA GLY A 140 18.88 2.57 -0.77
C GLY A 140 17.81 1.62 -0.22
N LYS A 141 16.52 1.86 -0.50
CA LYS A 141 15.42 1.09 0.11
C LYS A 141 15.35 -0.36 -0.35
N GLN A 142 15.63 -0.62 -1.64
CA GLN A 142 15.66 -1.98 -2.19
C GLN A 142 16.69 -2.90 -1.52
N ARG A 143 17.79 -2.37 -0.96
CA ARG A 143 18.79 -3.18 -0.26
C ARG A 143 18.29 -3.75 1.06
N GLN A 144 17.15 -3.27 1.55
CA GLN A 144 16.57 -3.69 2.83
C GLN A 144 15.52 -4.78 2.69
N VAL A 145 15.13 -5.11 1.45
CA VAL A 145 13.97 -5.95 1.14
C VAL A 145 14.40 -7.01 0.12
N LYS A 146 14.05 -8.27 0.38
CA LYS A 146 14.38 -9.43 -0.46
C LYS A 146 13.44 -9.60 -1.65
N GLY A 147 12.21 -9.08 -1.54
CA GLY A 147 11.23 -9.07 -2.63
C GLY A 147 9.93 -8.35 -2.25
N VAL A 148 9.05 -8.15 -3.22
CA VAL A 148 7.76 -7.49 -3.04
C VAL A 148 6.62 -8.30 -3.67
N ILE A 149 5.51 -8.37 -2.97
CA ILE A 149 4.25 -8.96 -3.41
C ILE A 149 3.24 -7.83 -3.55
N LEU A 150 2.62 -7.72 -4.72
CA LEU A 150 1.56 -6.77 -5.03
C LEU A 150 0.26 -7.56 -5.17
N LEU A 151 -0.67 -7.37 -4.23
CA LEU A 151 -1.99 -7.99 -4.22
C LEU A 151 -3.02 -6.98 -4.71
N SER A 152 -3.76 -7.33 -5.76
CA SER A 152 -4.75 -6.45 -6.42
C SER A 152 -4.21 -5.03 -6.73
N PRO A 153 -3.03 -4.89 -7.36
CA PRO A 153 -2.49 -3.56 -7.69
C PRO A 153 -3.26 -2.90 -8.84
N MET A 154 -4.13 -1.95 -8.50
CA MET A 154 -4.95 -1.15 -9.42
C MET A 154 -4.50 0.32 -9.42
N SER A 155 -4.73 1.02 -10.54
CA SER A 155 -4.61 2.49 -10.60
C SER A 155 -5.89 3.13 -10.05
N ASP A 156 -5.74 3.94 -9.00
CA ASP A 156 -6.84 4.71 -8.43
C ASP A 156 -7.40 5.73 -9.43
N TYR A 157 -6.56 6.30 -10.30
CA TYR A 157 -7.02 7.22 -11.34
C TYR A 157 -7.90 6.52 -12.38
N ALA A 158 -7.53 5.30 -12.78
CA ALA A 158 -8.34 4.47 -13.69
C ALA A 158 -9.71 4.15 -13.08
N ASP A 159 -9.71 3.78 -11.81
CA ASP A 159 -10.91 3.49 -11.04
C ASP A 159 -11.81 4.73 -10.95
N SER A 160 -11.22 5.87 -10.61
CA SER A 160 -11.91 7.15 -10.51
C SER A 160 -12.56 7.56 -11.84
N LEU A 161 -11.85 7.43 -12.96
CA LEU A 161 -12.40 7.70 -14.29
C LEU A 161 -13.61 6.81 -14.61
N ARG A 162 -13.53 5.52 -14.30
CA ARG A 162 -14.64 4.57 -14.49
C ARG A 162 -15.86 4.96 -13.64
N ALA A 163 -15.64 5.29 -12.37
CA ALA A 163 -16.71 5.49 -11.40
C ALA A 163 -17.37 6.88 -11.47
N ASN A 164 -16.59 7.93 -11.76
CA ASN A 164 -17.04 9.32 -11.66
C ASN A 164 -17.09 10.06 -13.00
N GLY A 165 -16.37 9.60 -14.02
CA GLY A 165 -16.25 10.26 -15.32
C GLY A 165 -15.33 11.49 -15.30
N GLN A 166 -14.82 11.83 -16.49
CA GLN A 166 -13.81 12.88 -16.65
C GLN A 166 -14.31 14.27 -16.26
N GLU A 167 -15.56 14.62 -16.54
CA GLU A 167 -16.10 15.96 -16.27
C GLU A 167 -16.12 16.27 -14.76
N LYS A 168 -16.56 15.31 -13.96
CA LYS A 168 -16.59 15.45 -12.49
C LYS A 168 -15.19 15.53 -11.90
N ILE A 169 -14.24 14.74 -12.42
CA ILE A 169 -12.83 14.81 -12.03
C ILE A 169 -12.26 16.18 -12.39
N ASN A 170 -12.49 16.70 -13.59
CA ASN A 170 -12.00 18.01 -14.02
C ASN A 170 -12.55 19.15 -13.15
N LEU A 171 -13.83 19.09 -12.77
CA LEU A 171 -14.44 20.05 -11.85
C LEU A 171 -13.72 20.05 -10.50
N ALA A 172 -13.55 18.86 -9.91
CA ALA A 172 -12.91 18.69 -8.62
C ALA A 172 -11.40 19.04 -8.65
N GLU A 173 -10.70 18.70 -9.74
CA GLU A 173 -9.29 19.04 -9.95
C GLU A 173 -9.07 20.55 -10.02
N ASN A 174 -9.93 21.27 -10.76
CA ASN A 174 -9.87 22.72 -10.83
C ASN A 174 -10.09 23.37 -9.45
N PHE A 175 -11.06 22.86 -8.67
CA PHE A 175 -11.33 23.34 -7.33
C PHE A 175 -10.14 23.05 -6.39
N ALA A 176 -9.70 21.80 -6.33
CA ALA A 176 -8.61 21.34 -5.47
C ALA A 176 -7.30 22.07 -5.78
N THR A 177 -6.97 22.25 -7.06
CA THR A 177 -5.76 22.98 -7.49
C THR A 177 -5.79 24.44 -7.04
N LYS A 178 -6.94 25.12 -7.16
CA LYS A 178 -7.09 26.50 -6.64
C LYS A 178 -6.93 26.55 -5.12
N LEU A 179 -7.46 25.57 -4.40
CA LEU A 179 -7.36 25.50 -2.94
C LEU A 179 -5.92 25.26 -2.48
N VAL A 180 -5.21 24.32 -3.12
CA VAL A 180 -3.78 24.06 -2.87
C VAL A 180 -2.95 25.31 -3.12
N LYS A 181 -3.18 26.03 -4.22
CA LYS A 181 -2.46 27.29 -4.53
C LYS A 181 -2.65 28.38 -3.46
N LYS A 182 -3.76 28.35 -2.72
CA LYS A 182 -4.06 29.27 -1.61
C LYS A 182 -3.54 28.77 -0.25
N GLY A 183 -2.86 27.62 -0.21
CA GLY A 183 -2.36 27.00 1.04
C GLY A 183 -3.34 26.04 1.71
N GLY A 184 -4.55 25.85 1.15
CA GLY A 184 -5.60 24.99 1.69
C GLY A 184 -5.47 23.52 1.34
N GLY A 185 -4.26 22.99 1.15
CA GLY A 185 -4.06 21.61 0.67
C GLY A 185 -4.65 20.54 1.59
N ASN A 186 -4.71 20.79 2.89
CA ASN A 186 -5.29 19.87 3.88
C ASN A 186 -6.79 20.10 4.13
N GLU A 187 -7.40 21.08 3.47
CA GLU A 187 -8.83 21.34 3.59
C GLU A 187 -9.64 20.31 2.78
N LEU A 188 -10.71 19.78 3.37
CA LEU A 188 -11.62 18.84 2.72
C LEU A 188 -12.36 19.52 1.57
N LEU A 189 -12.50 18.81 0.45
CA LEU A 189 -13.39 19.24 -0.62
C LEU A 189 -14.85 19.17 -0.14
N PRO A 190 -15.70 20.14 -0.54
CA PRO A 190 -17.13 20.02 -0.32
C PRO A 190 -17.68 18.76 -1.01
N LEU A 191 -18.61 18.06 -0.36
CA LEU A 191 -19.22 16.84 -0.94
C LEU A 191 -19.99 17.10 -2.24
N SER A 192 -20.41 18.34 -2.48
CA SER A 192 -20.99 18.79 -3.76
C SER A 192 -19.98 18.88 -4.90
N VAL A 193 -18.68 18.92 -4.60
CA VAL A 193 -17.57 18.94 -5.58
C VAL A 193 -17.02 17.54 -5.77
N TRP A 194 -16.78 16.79 -4.69
CA TRP A 194 -16.27 15.43 -4.74
C TRP A 194 -16.95 14.55 -3.68
N PRO A 195 -17.47 13.36 -4.02
CA PRO A 195 -18.29 12.56 -3.11
C PRO A 195 -17.49 11.93 -1.97
N ASP A 196 -16.19 11.70 -2.14
CA ASP A 196 -15.34 11.12 -1.11
C ASP A 196 -14.79 12.18 -0.18
N LEU A 197 -14.62 11.83 1.09
CA LEU A 197 -13.92 12.67 2.05
C LEU A 197 -12.43 12.72 1.72
N ASN A 198 -12.04 13.71 0.92
CA ASN A 198 -10.66 13.96 0.54
C ASN A 198 -10.30 15.41 0.78
N SER A 199 -9.11 15.67 1.32
CA SER A 199 -8.52 16.99 1.24
C SER A 199 -8.14 17.33 -0.20
N ALA A 200 -7.99 18.62 -0.51
CA ALA A 200 -7.60 19.04 -1.85
C ALA A 200 -6.32 18.34 -2.34
N GLN A 201 -5.29 18.22 -1.49
CA GLN A 201 -4.08 17.49 -1.87
C GLN A 201 -4.33 15.98 -2.04
N ARG A 202 -5.22 15.39 -1.23
CA ARG A 202 -5.51 13.95 -1.30
C ARG A 202 -6.27 13.62 -2.57
N PHE A 203 -7.26 14.44 -2.90
CA PHE A 203 -8.03 14.34 -4.13
C PHE A 203 -7.07 14.35 -5.34
N LEU A 204 -6.16 15.33 -5.41
CA LEU A 204 -5.19 15.41 -6.50
C LEU A 204 -4.29 14.17 -6.55
N SER A 205 -3.89 13.64 -5.39
CA SER A 205 -3.05 12.44 -5.31
C SER A 205 -3.70 11.20 -5.91
N LEU A 206 -5.00 10.99 -5.66
CA LEU A 206 -5.75 9.80 -6.11
C LEU A 206 -6.32 9.94 -7.53
N ASN A 207 -6.76 11.14 -7.90
CA ASN A 207 -7.68 11.33 -9.02
C ASN A 207 -7.06 12.09 -10.20
N THR A 208 -5.74 12.31 -10.21
CA THR A 208 -5.07 13.01 -11.32
C THR A 208 -3.96 12.19 -11.94
N PRO A 209 -3.79 12.29 -13.27
CA PRO A 209 -2.78 11.52 -13.98
C PRO A 209 -1.36 11.90 -13.57
N ASN A 210 -1.10 13.13 -13.11
CA ASN A 210 0.26 13.60 -12.83
C ASN A 210 0.74 13.31 -11.40
N SER A 211 -0.09 12.67 -10.57
CA SER A 211 0.27 12.28 -9.21
C SER A 211 1.46 11.30 -9.17
N GLU A 212 2.27 11.40 -8.12
CA GLU A 212 3.31 10.41 -7.81
C GLU A 212 2.73 9.07 -7.33
N GLU A 213 1.48 9.05 -6.86
CA GLU A 213 0.74 7.86 -6.44
C GLU A 213 0.22 7.06 -7.64
N GLU A 214 0.00 7.72 -8.78
CA GLU A 214 -0.40 7.11 -10.05
C GLU A 214 0.78 6.37 -10.69
N ILE A 215 1.10 5.20 -10.11
CA ILE A 215 2.23 4.33 -10.47
C ILE A 215 1.87 3.35 -11.59
N PHE A 216 0.63 2.86 -11.61
CA PHE A 216 0.15 1.86 -12.55
C PHE A 216 -0.53 2.51 -13.76
N THR A 217 0.25 3.29 -14.52
CA THR A 217 -0.18 4.25 -15.54
C THR A 217 -0.77 3.63 -16.82
N TYR A 218 -1.50 2.52 -16.73
CA TYR A 218 -2.08 1.84 -17.89
C TYR A 218 -3.21 2.64 -18.57
N VAL A 219 -3.77 3.65 -17.88
CA VAL A 219 -4.75 4.59 -18.46
C VAL A 219 -4.10 5.51 -19.49
N GLU A 220 -2.83 5.85 -19.30
CA GLU A 220 -2.09 6.78 -20.14
C GLU A 220 -0.93 6.04 -20.83
N PRO A 221 -1.13 5.50 -22.05
CA PRO A 221 -0.13 4.63 -22.70
C PRO A 221 1.23 5.29 -22.95
N THR A 222 1.26 6.61 -23.04
CA THR A 222 2.47 7.42 -23.22
C THR A 222 3.22 7.68 -21.91
N LYS A 223 2.53 7.59 -20.76
CA LYS A 223 3.13 7.83 -19.45
C LYS A 223 3.94 6.61 -19.01
N SER A 224 5.24 6.83 -18.82
CA SER A 224 6.15 5.79 -18.33
C SER A 224 5.98 5.60 -16.81
N PRO A 225 5.79 4.36 -16.32
CA PRO A 225 5.69 4.07 -14.89
C PRO A 225 7.08 4.06 -14.25
N HIS A 226 7.65 5.25 -14.06
CA HIS A 226 9.05 5.44 -13.64
C HIS A 226 9.38 4.77 -12.31
N ALA A 227 8.48 4.82 -11.32
CA ALA A 227 8.67 4.17 -10.02
C ALA A 227 8.75 2.64 -10.17
N LEU A 228 7.83 2.04 -10.94
CA LEU A 228 7.78 0.60 -11.21
C LEU A 228 9.02 0.11 -11.97
N ARG A 229 9.48 0.85 -12.98
CA ARG A 229 10.67 0.49 -13.78
C ARG A 229 11.99 0.53 -13.01
N LYS A 230 12.03 1.23 -11.87
CA LYS A 230 13.21 1.28 -10.97
C LYS A 230 13.36 0.01 -10.13
N ILE A 231 12.35 -0.84 -10.06
CA ILE A 231 12.34 -2.02 -9.20
C ILE A 231 13.27 -3.11 -9.77
N LYS A 232 14.18 -3.57 -8.91
CA LYS A 232 15.16 -4.62 -9.24
C LYS A 232 15.04 -5.83 -8.31
N VAL A 233 14.21 -5.75 -7.28
CA VAL A 233 13.94 -6.89 -6.38
C VAL A 233 12.92 -7.84 -7.01
N PRO A 234 12.98 -9.14 -6.68
CA PRO A 234 11.93 -10.09 -6.99
C PRO A 234 10.54 -9.51 -6.72
N THR A 235 9.65 -9.62 -7.70
CA THR A 235 8.29 -9.06 -7.66
C THR A 235 7.27 -10.14 -8.03
N LEU A 236 6.29 -10.37 -7.14
CA LEU A 236 5.08 -11.12 -7.45
C LEU A 236 3.92 -10.14 -7.62
N VAL A 237 3.21 -10.24 -8.73
CA VAL A 237 1.95 -9.53 -8.99
C VAL A 237 0.83 -10.57 -8.96
N VAL A 238 -0.12 -10.42 -8.04
CA VAL A 238 -1.32 -11.26 -7.96
C VAL A 238 -2.53 -10.38 -8.25
N LEU A 239 -3.15 -10.59 -9.40
CA LEU A 239 -4.34 -9.89 -9.84
C LEU A 239 -5.58 -10.72 -9.50
N ALA A 240 -6.65 -10.07 -9.05
CA ALA A 240 -7.94 -10.69 -8.83
C ALA A 240 -8.79 -10.58 -10.10
N GLU A 241 -9.26 -11.69 -10.67
CA GLU A 241 -9.92 -11.68 -11.97
C GLU A 241 -11.16 -10.76 -12.01
N LYS A 242 -11.99 -10.82 -10.96
CA LYS A 242 -13.25 -10.09 -10.81
C LYS A 242 -13.12 -8.83 -9.93
N ASP A 243 -11.92 -8.29 -9.80
CA ASP A 243 -11.66 -7.05 -9.07
C ASP A 243 -12.67 -5.95 -9.46
N GLU A 244 -13.46 -5.49 -8.49
CA GLU A 244 -14.54 -4.52 -8.68
C GLU A 244 -14.05 -3.10 -9.04
N PHE A 245 -12.75 -2.83 -8.88
CA PHE A 245 -12.09 -1.56 -9.23
C PHE A 245 -11.45 -1.57 -10.62
N ARG A 246 -11.66 -2.62 -11.41
CA ARG A 246 -11.11 -2.69 -12.77
C ARG A 246 -11.93 -1.88 -13.78
N ASP A 247 -11.23 -1.12 -14.62
CA ASP A 247 -11.82 -0.43 -15.78
C ASP A 247 -11.60 -1.20 -17.10
N ARG A 248 -10.86 -2.31 -17.05
CA ARG A 248 -10.49 -3.14 -18.18
C ARG A 248 -10.23 -4.58 -17.72
N SER A 249 -10.20 -5.52 -18.67
CA SER A 249 -9.91 -6.94 -18.38
C SER A 249 -8.57 -7.11 -17.66
N MET A 250 -8.50 -8.02 -16.67
CA MET A 250 -7.25 -8.33 -15.96
C MET A 250 -6.13 -8.82 -16.88
N VAL A 251 -6.46 -9.48 -18.00
CA VAL A 251 -5.46 -9.88 -19.00
C VAL A 251 -4.73 -8.66 -19.59
N LYS A 252 -5.42 -7.53 -19.82
CA LYS A 252 -4.79 -6.29 -20.30
C LYS A 252 -3.89 -5.68 -19.22
N ILE A 253 -4.32 -5.68 -17.96
CA ILE A 253 -3.51 -5.18 -16.84
C ILE A 253 -2.27 -6.07 -16.63
N ALA A 254 -2.42 -7.39 -16.70
CA ALA A 254 -1.31 -8.35 -16.63
C ALA A 254 -0.29 -8.12 -17.74
N LYS A 255 -0.74 -7.94 -18.99
CA LYS A 255 0.15 -7.59 -20.12
C LYS A 255 0.88 -6.27 -19.91
N TRP A 256 0.24 -5.28 -19.27
CA TRP A 256 0.90 -4.03 -18.92
C TRP A 256 2.01 -4.26 -17.88
N PHE A 257 1.76 -5.03 -16.82
CA PHE A 257 2.81 -5.40 -15.86
C PHE A 257 3.95 -6.17 -16.53
N ASP A 258 3.66 -7.13 -17.42
CA ASP A 258 4.69 -7.90 -18.13
C ASP A 258 5.59 -7.01 -19.00
N LYS A 259 5.01 -5.99 -19.64
CA LYS A 259 5.74 -5.01 -20.45
C LYS A 259 6.67 -4.11 -19.62
N HIS A 260 6.28 -3.78 -18.39
CA HIS A 260 6.97 -2.76 -17.58
C HIS A 260 7.86 -3.33 -16.46
N LEU A 261 7.67 -4.58 -16.08
CA LEU A 261 8.54 -5.31 -15.15
C LEU A 261 9.58 -6.16 -15.89
N ARG A 262 10.70 -6.42 -15.23
CA ARG A 262 11.77 -7.24 -15.79
C ARG A 262 11.40 -8.72 -15.65
N ARG A 263 11.19 -9.43 -16.77
CA ARG A 263 10.79 -10.86 -16.80
C ARG A 263 11.61 -11.78 -15.90
N LYS A 264 12.92 -11.54 -15.74
CA LYS A 264 13.80 -12.38 -14.89
C LYS A 264 13.50 -12.32 -13.38
N ILE A 265 12.79 -11.29 -12.92
CA ILE A 265 12.51 -11.06 -11.50
C ILE A 265 11.01 -10.90 -11.21
N ALA A 266 10.15 -10.98 -12.24
CA ALA A 266 8.73 -10.73 -12.11
C ALA A 266 7.92 -11.99 -12.39
N THR A 267 6.98 -12.29 -11.50
CA THR A 267 5.96 -13.31 -11.69
C THR A 267 4.60 -12.64 -11.64
N ILE A 268 3.77 -12.85 -12.65
CA ILE A 268 2.42 -12.26 -12.73
C ILE A 268 1.41 -13.42 -12.76
N LYS A 269 0.43 -13.35 -11.87
CA LYS A 269 -0.64 -14.34 -11.73
C LYS A 269 -1.99 -13.65 -11.66
N ILE A 270 -2.99 -14.28 -12.23
CA ILE A 270 -4.39 -13.93 -12.07
C ILE A 270 -5.01 -15.07 -11.24
N VAL A 271 -5.82 -14.72 -10.24
CA VAL A 271 -6.62 -15.68 -9.48
C VAL A 271 -8.03 -15.62 -10.01
N ASP A 272 -8.50 -16.74 -10.55
CA ASP A 272 -9.80 -16.83 -11.22
C ASP A 272 -10.94 -16.67 -10.20
N ASP A 273 -11.99 -15.96 -10.62
CA ASP A 273 -13.16 -15.59 -9.83
C ASP A 273 -12.89 -14.78 -8.54
N ALA A 274 -11.66 -14.34 -8.26
CA ALA A 274 -11.36 -13.57 -7.06
C ALA A 274 -11.88 -12.12 -7.14
N ASP A 275 -12.42 -11.62 -6.03
CA ASP A 275 -12.70 -10.20 -5.78
C ASP A 275 -11.43 -9.44 -5.36
N HIS A 276 -11.52 -8.10 -5.20
CA HIS A 276 -10.37 -7.28 -4.81
C HIS A 276 -9.68 -7.73 -3.51
N GLY A 277 -10.44 -8.33 -2.59
CA GLY A 277 -9.98 -8.82 -1.29
C GLY A 277 -9.50 -10.28 -1.27
N PHE A 278 -9.62 -11.01 -2.38
CA PHE A 278 -9.48 -12.46 -2.46
C PHE A 278 -10.39 -13.22 -1.47
N SER A 279 -11.60 -12.73 -1.22
CA SER A 279 -12.59 -13.40 -0.37
C SER A 279 -12.88 -14.79 -0.90
N GLU A 280 -12.88 -15.79 -0.01
CA GLU A 280 -13.02 -17.23 -0.33
C GLU A 280 -11.91 -17.82 -1.22
N LYS A 281 -10.95 -17.00 -1.62
CA LYS A 281 -9.79 -17.36 -2.45
C LYS A 281 -8.47 -17.20 -1.69
N GLU A 282 -8.51 -17.03 -0.36
CA GLU A 282 -7.33 -16.78 0.46
C GLU A 282 -6.34 -17.95 0.43
N LYS A 283 -6.83 -19.20 0.41
CA LYS A 283 -5.98 -20.40 0.31
C LYS A 283 -5.23 -20.45 -1.01
N GLU A 284 -5.89 -20.04 -2.10
CA GLU A 284 -5.29 -19.99 -3.43
C GLU A 284 -4.23 -18.90 -3.53
N ALA A 285 -4.56 -17.69 -3.09
CA ALA A 285 -3.61 -16.58 -2.99
C ALA A 285 -2.40 -16.95 -2.09
N ALA A 286 -2.64 -17.56 -0.93
CA ALA A 286 -1.58 -18.00 -0.03
C ALA A 286 -0.70 -19.09 -0.64
N LYS A 287 -1.26 -20.02 -1.43
CA LYS A 287 -0.49 -21.05 -2.15
C LYS A 287 0.46 -20.41 -3.15
N LEU A 288 -0.02 -19.44 -3.94
CA LEU A 288 0.81 -18.69 -4.89
C LEU A 288 1.94 -17.95 -4.18
N ILE A 289 1.62 -17.23 -3.10
CA ILE A 289 2.60 -16.48 -2.31
C ILE A 289 3.65 -17.41 -1.72
N LYS A 290 3.27 -18.54 -1.10
CA LYS A 290 4.22 -19.50 -0.53
C LYS A 290 5.12 -20.13 -1.59
N SER A 291 4.56 -20.53 -2.72
CA SER A 291 5.33 -21.07 -3.86
C SER A 291 6.33 -20.05 -4.39
N TRP A 292 5.98 -18.76 -4.37
CA TRP A 292 6.90 -17.71 -4.80
C TRP A 292 7.99 -17.44 -3.75
N LEU A 293 7.63 -17.37 -2.48
CA LEU A 293 8.56 -17.17 -1.35
C LEU A 293 9.56 -18.31 -1.17
N SER A 294 9.30 -19.51 -1.69
CA SER A 294 10.27 -20.63 -1.67
C SER A 294 11.35 -20.52 -2.76
N MET A 295 11.13 -19.70 -3.80
CA MET A 295 12.12 -19.46 -4.85
C MET A 295 13.17 -18.41 -4.46
N TRP A 296 12.92 -17.62 -3.40
CA TRP A 296 13.72 -16.46 -3.02
C TRP A 296 14.23 -16.56 -1.58
#